data_AF-A0A1V5U484-F1
#
_entry.id   AF-A0A1V5U484-F1
#
_cell.length_a   1.000
_cell.length_b   1.000
_cell.length_c   1.000
_cell.angle_alpha   90.00
_cell.angle_beta   90.00
_cell.angle_gamma   90.00
#
_symmetry.space_group_name_H-M   'P 1'
#
loop_
_entity.id
_entity.type
_entity.pdbx_description
1 polymer ?
#
loop_
_entity_poly.entity_id
_entity_poly.type
_entity_poly.pdbx_seq_one_letter_code
_entity_poly.pdbx_strand_id
1 'polypeptide(L)'
;MKKSIFALLLSLLLLLSACGEAAKPAQVTPAATETPDAAILPGGSSEPAATPTPATPAPTAPAEDESKLLDPSIYVIQAQSTWQQELAEGYYANYECELYLHKIDANDNRVSTGAYEGYFWMNVTLDVADFIKEMLGDTPIDMAFEGGGEALSDNFGIYLNITDDKAWMDYTIPDADGNPRPLSQDMPVARGSFVAVAKNVFLEAHASGAQGEKLDYSDFPADQVIDINYVVNMQADSTEVDGARKVIFYFTDSNGNAFTVEGTMTRLPGYPEDVHDYLNSQAYQEASTKHFGE
;
A
#
# COMPACT_ATOMS: atom_id res chain seq x y z
N MET A 1 8.32 -32.19 -37.20
CA MET A 1 9.24 -32.42 -36.07
C MET A 1 9.44 -31.17 -35.20
N LYS A 2 9.63 -29.96 -35.76
CA LYS A 2 9.76 -28.70 -34.98
C LYS A 2 8.54 -28.34 -34.10
N LYS A 3 7.30 -28.61 -34.57
CA LYS A 3 6.08 -28.39 -33.78
C LYS A 3 5.91 -29.38 -32.62
N SER A 4 6.55 -30.54 -32.70
CA SER A 4 6.50 -31.58 -31.66
C SER A 4 7.44 -31.27 -30.49
N ILE A 5 8.54 -30.54 -30.74
CA ILE A 5 9.49 -30.09 -29.70
C ILE A 5 8.90 -28.92 -28.91
N PHE A 6 8.21 -27.99 -29.59
CA PHE A 6 7.47 -26.88 -28.96
C PHE A 6 6.39 -27.38 -28.00
N ALA A 7 5.61 -28.39 -28.42
CA ALA A 7 4.60 -28.99 -27.55
C ALA A 7 5.23 -29.70 -26.35
N LEU A 8 6.39 -30.35 -26.52
CA LEU A 8 7.09 -31.07 -25.45
C LEU A 8 7.68 -30.13 -24.40
N LEU A 9 8.32 -29.03 -24.80
CA LEU A 9 8.89 -28.04 -23.88
C LEU A 9 7.80 -27.30 -23.09
N LEU A 10 6.71 -26.91 -23.77
CA LEU A 10 5.59 -26.23 -23.11
C LEU A 10 4.83 -27.17 -22.15
N SER A 11 4.71 -28.46 -22.50
CA SER A 11 4.11 -29.45 -21.58
C SER A 11 5.05 -29.84 -20.44
N LEU A 12 6.37 -29.81 -20.62
CA LEU A 12 7.34 -30.02 -19.53
C LEU A 12 7.32 -28.87 -18.52
N LEU A 13 7.20 -27.62 -19.00
CA LEU A 13 7.00 -26.44 -18.16
C LEU A 13 5.69 -26.50 -17.36
N LEU A 14 4.58 -26.89 -17.99
CA LEU A 14 3.27 -27.03 -17.33
C LEU A 14 3.18 -28.21 -16.35
N LEU A 15 3.94 -29.29 -16.58
CA LEU A 15 3.99 -30.46 -15.69
C LEU A 15 4.81 -30.20 -14.42
N LEU A 16 5.78 -29.28 -14.47
CA LEU A 16 6.57 -28.89 -13.30
C LEU A 16 5.80 -27.92 -12.39
N SER A 17 4.86 -27.13 -12.92
CA SER A 17 3.97 -26.26 -12.13
C SER A 17 2.78 -26.98 -11.48
N ALA A 18 2.49 -28.23 -11.87
CA ALA A 18 1.30 -28.96 -11.43
C ALA A 18 1.53 -29.92 -10.24
N CYS A 19 2.75 -29.98 -9.70
CA CYS A 19 3.09 -30.79 -8.52
C CYS A 19 3.45 -29.90 -7.31
N GLY A 20 2.59 -28.93 -7.01
CA GLY A 20 2.59 -28.20 -5.73
C GLY A 20 1.26 -28.44 -5.04
N GLU A 21 1.22 -29.40 -4.12
CA GLU A 21 0.05 -29.73 -3.32
C GLU A 21 -0.27 -28.54 -2.40
N ALA A 22 -1.35 -27.81 -2.69
CA ALA A 22 -1.79 -26.70 -1.86
C ALA A 22 -2.20 -27.23 -0.48
N ALA A 23 -1.36 -27.01 0.53
CA ALA A 23 -1.67 -27.29 1.92
C ALA A 23 -2.87 -26.43 2.35
N LYS A 24 -3.99 -27.09 2.66
CA LYS A 24 -5.24 -26.49 3.13
C LYS A 24 -5.07 -26.08 4.62
N PRO A 25 -5.21 -24.80 5.01
CA PRO A 25 -5.19 -24.45 6.42
C PRO A 25 -6.48 -24.92 7.11
N ALA A 26 -6.31 -25.49 8.30
CA ALA A 26 -7.36 -26.03 9.14
C ALA A 26 -8.31 -24.93 9.65
N GLN A 27 -9.61 -25.15 9.48
CA GLN A 27 -10.67 -24.36 10.10
C GLN A 27 -10.67 -24.64 11.61
N VAL A 28 -10.33 -23.64 12.42
CA VAL A 28 -10.57 -23.66 13.86
C VAL A 28 -11.74 -22.73 14.15
N THR A 29 -12.87 -23.32 14.54
CA THR A 29 -14.05 -22.63 15.08
C THR A 29 -13.82 -22.37 16.57
N PRO A 30 -13.91 -21.12 17.06
CA PRO A 30 -14.13 -20.87 18.48
C PRO A 30 -15.63 -20.77 18.79
N ALA A 31 -16.00 -21.47 19.84
CA ALA A 31 -17.34 -21.63 20.36
C ALA A 31 -17.93 -20.35 20.96
N ALA A 32 -19.25 -20.21 20.85
CA ALA A 32 -20.04 -19.24 21.59
C ALA A 32 -19.91 -19.44 23.11
N THR A 33 -19.75 -18.36 23.87
CA THR A 33 -19.89 -18.38 25.33
C THR A 33 -20.84 -17.27 25.78
N GLU A 34 -22.03 -17.73 26.16
CA GLU A 34 -22.91 -17.34 27.27
C GLU A 34 -22.92 -15.91 27.83
N THR A 35 -24.12 -15.34 27.74
CA THR A 35 -24.64 -14.17 28.47
C THR A 35 -24.83 -14.50 29.95
N PRO A 36 -24.53 -13.58 30.90
CA PRO A 36 -25.12 -13.63 32.23
C PRO A 36 -26.32 -12.69 32.35
N ASP A 37 -27.33 -13.23 33.04
CA ASP A 37 -28.67 -12.71 33.32
C ASP A 37 -28.76 -11.32 33.94
N ALA A 38 -29.87 -10.68 33.61
CA ALA A 38 -30.45 -9.56 34.32
C ALA A 38 -30.91 -9.98 35.74
N ALA A 39 -30.56 -9.18 36.74
CA ALA A 39 -31.20 -9.21 38.05
C ALA A 39 -31.80 -7.83 38.38
N ILE A 40 -33.09 -7.86 38.70
CA ILE A 40 -33.95 -6.73 39.05
C ILE A 40 -33.81 -6.37 40.55
N LEU A 41 -33.94 -5.06 40.82
CA LEU A 41 -33.96 -4.27 42.07
C LEU A 41 -34.71 -4.86 43.29
N PRO A 42 -34.50 -4.31 44.51
CA PRO A 42 -35.47 -3.32 45.02
C PRO A 42 -34.87 -2.15 45.83
N GLY A 43 -35.63 -1.06 45.90
CA GLY A 43 -35.23 0.24 46.45
C GLY A 43 -35.10 0.37 47.98
N GLY A 44 -34.67 1.56 48.40
CA GLY A 44 -34.59 1.96 49.80
C GLY A 44 -34.01 3.37 49.94
N SER A 45 -34.88 4.34 50.17
CA SER A 45 -34.55 5.72 50.50
C SER A 45 -34.01 5.79 51.93
N SER A 46 -32.83 6.40 52.11
CA SER A 46 -32.37 6.91 53.41
C SER A 46 -31.29 7.96 53.19
N GLU A 47 -31.69 9.21 53.40
CA GLU A 47 -30.87 10.41 53.50
C GLU A 47 -30.16 10.43 54.87
N PRO A 48 -28.85 10.74 54.91
CA PRO A 48 -28.25 11.34 56.09
C PRO A 48 -27.64 12.72 55.79
N ALA A 49 -28.07 13.67 56.63
CA ALA A 49 -27.50 14.95 57.02
C ALA A 49 -26.23 15.47 56.31
N ALA A 50 -26.36 16.71 55.84
CA ALA A 50 -25.36 17.56 55.22
C ALA A 50 -24.01 17.62 55.96
N THR A 51 -22.94 17.31 55.23
CA THR A 51 -21.56 17.68 55.54
C THR A 51 -21.20 18.89 54.68
N PRO A 52 -20.54 19.94 55.21
CA PRO A 52 -20.27 21.15 54.46
C PRO A 52 -19.40 20.88 53.22
N THR A 53 -19.90 21.37 52.09
CA THR A 53 -19.29 21.37 50.76
C THR A 53 -17.83 21.86 50.83
N PRO A 54 -16.85 21.08 50.33
CA PRO A 54 -15.54 21.64 49.98
C PRO A 54 -15.77 22.72 48.92
N ALA A 55 -15.21 23.91 49.12
CA ALA A 55 -15.34 25.03 48.20
C ALA A 55 -15.12 24.56 46.75
N THR A 56 -16.10 24.84 45.89
CA THR A 56 -15.98 24.73 44.44
C THR A 56 -14.67 25.40 44.03
N PRO A 57 -13.71 24.68 43.42
CA PRO A 57 -12.57 25.35 42.81
C PRO A 57 -13.14 26.37 41.83
N ALA A 58 -12.64 27.61 41.90
CA ALA A 58 -12.97 28.63 40.92
C ALA A 58 -12.86 28.01 39.51
N PRO A 59 -13.80 28.28 38.59
CA PRO A 59 -13.68 27.76 37.24
C PRO A 59 -12.30 28.12 36.75
N THR A 60 -11.49 27.09 36.48
CA THR A 60 -10.24 27.24 35.76
C THR A 60 -10.60 28.11 34.56
N ALA A 61 -9.85 29.21 34.38
CA ALA A 61 -9.98 30.01 33.17
C ALA A 61 -10.09 29.04 31.99
N PRO A 62 -11.00 29.28 31.02
CA PRO A 62 -11.12 28.39 29.88
C PRO A 62 -9.70 28.11 29.42
N ALA A 63 -9.30 26.82 29.42
CA ALA A 63 -8.14 26.45 28.63
C ALA A 63 -8.42 27.10 27.29
N GLU A 64 -7.49 27.95 26.82
CA GLU A 64 -7.60 28.51 25.49
C GLU A 64 -7.95 27.34 24.60
N ASP A 65 -9.16 27.40 24.05
CA ASP A 65 -9.61 26.49 23.04
C ASP A 65 -8.71 26.82 21.85
N GLU A 66 -7.51 26.22 21.84
CA GLU A 66 -6.58 26.27 20.72
C GLU A 66 -7.14 25.43 19.57
N SER A 67 -8.43 25.61 19.26
CA SER A 67 -8.95 25.58 17.90
C SER A 67 -8.30 26.70 17.10
N LYS A 68 -6.95 26.73 17.03
CA LYS A 68 -6.24 27.37 15.95
C LYS A 68 -6.55 26.53 14.73
N LEU A 69 -7.54 26.98 13.97
CA LEU A 69 -7.67 26.63 12.57
C LEU A 69 -6.26 26.68 11.96
N LEU A 70 -5.78 25.54 11.46
CA LEU A 70 -4.45 25.48 10.84
C LEU A 70 -4.40 26.53 9.72
N ASP A 71 -3.20 27.05 9.44
CA ASP A 71 -3.02 27.84 8.23
C ASP A 71 -3.45 27.00 7.01
N PRO A 72 -4.06 27.61 5.99
CA PRO A 72 -4.32 26.93 4.73
C PRO A 72 -3.06 26.24 4.25
N SER A 73 -3.17 24.94 3.98
CA SER A 73 -2.03 24.09 3.67
C SER A 73 -2.29 23.15 2.51
N ILE A 74 -1.24 22.87 1.73
CA ILE A 74 -1.22 21.77 0.78
C ILE A 74 -0.68 20.54 1.52
N TYR A 75 -1.38 19.43 1.42
CA TYR A 75 -0.93 18.18 2.04
C TYR A 75 -0.39 17.27 0.94
N VAL A 76 0.87 16.87 1.06
CA VAL A 76 1.54 16.02 0.07
C VAL A 76 1.92 14.71 0.74
N ILE A 77 1.49 13.57 0.18
CA ILE A 77 1.90 12.24 0.61
C ILE A 77 2.89 11.70 -0.42
N GLN A 78 4.06 11.31 0.05
CA GLN A 78 5.06 10.61 -0.76
C GLN A 78 5.37 9.28 -0.09
N ALA A 79 5.40 8.21 -0.88
CA ALA A 79 5.74 6.88 -0.41
C ALA A 79 6.60 6.17 -1.44
N GLN A 80 7.61 5.44 -0.99
CA GLN A 80 8.48 4.64 -1.85
C GLN A 80 8.90 3.38 -1.11
N SER A 81 8.99 2.27 -1.82
CA SER A 81 9.47 1.01 -1.26
C SER A 81 10.14 0.16 -2.32
N THR A 82 11.09 -0.66 -1.89
CA THR A 82 11.66 -1.73 -2.70
C THR A 82 11.62 -3.02 -1.89
N TRP A 83 11.29 -4.12 -2.56
CA TRP A 83 11.29 -5.44 -1.94
C TRP A 83 11.59 -6.53 -2.95
N GLN A 84 12.01 -7.68 -2.45
CA GLN A 84 12.26 -8.87 -3.26
C GLN A 84 11.31 -9.99 -2.82
N GLN A 85 10.75 -10.70 -3.78
CA GLN A 85 9.92 -11.87 -3.57
C GLN A 85 10.55 -13.07 -4.29
N GLU A 86 10.78 -14.15 -3.56
CA GLU A 86 11.14 -15.42 -4.19
C GLU A 86 9.90 -16.07 -4.80
N LEU A 87 9.93 -16.30 -6.12
CA LEU A 87 8.85 -16.95 -6.87
C LEU A 87 9.04 -18.46 -6.93
N ALA A 88 10.30 -18.90 -6.97
CA ALA A 88 10.76 -20.28 -6.85
C ALA A 88 12.23 -20.27 -6.36
N GLU A 89 12.78 -21.41 -5.96
CA GLU A 89 14.17 -21.51 -5.49
C GLU A 89 15.14 -20.88 -6.50
N GLY A 90 15.85 -19.81 -6.07
CA GLY A 90 16.80 -19.09 -6.91
C GLY A 90 16.19 -18.20 -8.01
N TYR A 91 14.86 -18.01 -8.00
CA TYR A 91 14.12 -17.15 -8.93
C TYR A 91 13.34 -16.08 -8.15
N TYR A 92 13.78 -14.83 -8.32
CA TYR A 92 13.28 -13.68 -7.58
C TYR A 92 12.61 -12.64 -8.49
N ALA A 93 11.62 -11.95 -7.95
CA ALA A 93 11.08 -10.71 -8.48
C ALA A 93 11.47 -9.55 -7.56
N ASN A 94 12.14 -8.56 -8.12
CA ASN A 94 12.53 -7.32 -7.45
C ASN A 94 11.53 -6.24 -7.83
N TYR A 95 10.86 -5.70 -6.82
CA TYR A 95 9.85 -4.67 -6.98
C TYR A 95 10.36 -3.32 -6.50
N GLU A 96 9.96 -2.29 -7.24
CA GLU A 96 10.08 -0.89 -6.84
C GLU A 96 8.69 -0.27 -6.92
N CYS A 97 8.32 0.52 -5.92
CA CYS A 97 7.04 1.21 -5.90
C CYS A 97 7.25 2.66 -5.49
N GLU A 98 6.57 3.56 -6.21
CA GLU A 98 6.52 4.99 -5.93
C GLU A 98 5.08 5.47 -5.95
N LEU A 99 4.74 6.32 -4.99
CA LEU A 99 3.42 6.93 -4.86
C LEU A 99 3.57 8.39 -4.49
N TYR A 100 2.76 9.20 -5.15
CA TYR A 100 2.64 10.62 -4.87
C TYR A 100 1.16 10.97 -4.86
N LEU A 101 0.73 11.64 -3.81
CA LEU A 101 -0.61 12.18 -3.69
C LEU A 101 -0.55 13.59 -3.14
N HIS A 102 -1.48 14.42 -3.54
CA HIS A 102 -1.67 15.72 -2.93
C HIS A 102 -3.14 16.01 -2.65
N LYS A 103 -3.39 16.90 -1.69
CA LYS A 103 -4.70 17.49 -1.46
C LYS A 103 -4.57 19.00 -1.60
N ILE A 104 -5.32 19.54 -2.55
CA ILE A 104 -5.53 20.98 -2.73
C ILE A 104 -7.04 21.20 -2.73
N ASP A 105 -7.57 21.78 -1.67
CA ASP A 105 -8.97 22.18 -1.54
C ASP A 105 -9.08 23.70 -1.63
N ALA A 106 -9.80 24.19 -2.65
CA ALA A 106 -10.03 25.61 -2.87
C ALA A 106 -10.90 26.27 -1.78
N ASN A 107 -11.63 25.47 -0.99
CA ASN A 107 -12.58 25.94 0.03
C ASN A 107 -12.04 25.78 1.46
N ASP A 108 -11.41 24.64 1.77
CA ASP A 108 -10.84 24.40 3.10
C ASP A 108 -9.60 23.48 3.10
N ASN A 109 -8.43 24.14 3.18
CA ASN A 109 -7.11 23.51 3.26
C ASN A 109 -6.57 23.42 4.70
N ARG A 110 -7.43 23.55 5.71
CA ARG A 110 -7.01 23.56 7.12
C ARG A 110 -7.09 22.19 7.81
N VAL A 111 -7.49 21.17 7.06
CA VAL A 111 -7.54 19.78 7.53
C VAL A 111 -6.91 18.85 6.49
N SER A 112 -6.24 17.81 6.98
CA SER A 112 -5.59 16.77 6.17
C SER A 112 -6.53 15.64 5.75
N THR A 113 -7.80 15.65 6.19
CA THR A 113 -8.82 14.73 5.69
C THR A 113 -9.44 15.28 4.42
N GLY A 114 -9.84 14.41 3.50
CA GLY A 114 -10.48 14.77 2.24
C GLY A 114 -9.94 13.99 1.07
N ALA A 115 -10.25 14.48 -0.13
CA ALA A 115 -9.79 13.89 -1.38
C ALA A 115 -8.31 14.22 -1.64
N TYR A 116 -7.55 13.19 -1.96
CA TYR A 116 -6.18 13.27 -2.46
C TYR A 116 -6.14 12.67 -3.86
N GLU A 117 -5.35 13.26 -4.74
CA GLU A 117 -5.13 12.82 -6.11
C GLU A 117 -3.64 12.79 -6.45
N GLY A 118 -3.27 11.98 -7.43
CA GLY A 118 -1.89 11.83 -7.87
C GLY A 118 -1.68 10.53 -8.61
N TYR A 119 -0.57 9.85 -8.34
CA TYR A 119 -0.20 8.65 -9.08
C TYR A 119 0.27 7.49 -8.22
N PHE A 120 0.23 6.32 -8.84
CA PHE A 120 0.87 5.10 -8.39
C PHE A 120 1.75 4.56 -9.53
N TRP A 121 2.98 4.18 -9.17
CA TRP A 121 3.92 3.53 -10.07
C TRP A 121 4.54 2.32 -9.38
N MET A 122 4.71 1.25 -10.16
CA MET A 122 5.39 0.04 -9.72
C MET A 122 6.19 -0.55 -10.87
N ASN A 123 7.43 -0.93 -10.60
CA ASN A 123 8.28 -1.65 -11.53
C ASN A 123 8.65 -3.01 -10.94
N VAL A 124 8.76 -4.01 -11.80
CA VAL A 124 9.24 -5.35 -11.44
C VAL A 124 10.33 -5.78 -12.39
N THR A 125 11.40 -6.34 -11.84
CA THR A 125 12.48 -6.98 -12.60
C THR A 125 12.71 -8.39 -12.06
N LEU A 126 12.96 -9.34 -12.96
CA LEU A 126 13.19 -10.73 -12.63
C LEU A 126 14.68 -10.98 -12.49
N ASP A 127 15.08 -11.62 -11.39
CA ASP A 127 16.43 -12.13 -11.16
C ASP A 127 16.38 -13.66 -11.10
N VAL A 128 17.01 -14.30 -12.08
CA VAL A 128 17.02 -15.76 -12.25
C VAL A 128 18.45 -16.32 -12.27
N ALA A 129 19.45 -15.53 -11.88
CA ALA A 129 20.85 -15.92 -12.03
C ALA A 129 21.16 -17.22 -11.28
N ASP A 130 20.65 -17.35 -10.06
CA ASP A 130 20.86 -18.53 -9.23
C ASP A 130 20.10 -19.74 -9.79
N PHE A 131 18.84 -19.55 -10.21
CA PHE A 131 18.05 -20.59 -10.86
C PHE A 131 18.74 -21.16 -12.11
N ILE A 132 19.26 -20.28 -12.98
CA ILE A 132 19.97 -20.71 -14.20
C ILE A 132 21.23 -21.49 -13.83
N LYS A 133 22.00 -20.99 -12.86
CA LYS A 133 23.24 -21.63 -12.41
C LYS A 133 22.98 -23.03 -11.86
N GLU A 134 21.92 -23.20 -11.07
CA GLU A 134 21.54 -24.51 -10.56
C GLU A 134 21.08 -25.45 -11.69
N MET A 135 20.24 -24.95 -12.60
CA MET A 135 19.72 -25.72 -13.72
C MET A 135 20.83 -26.22 -14.67
N LEU A 136 21.82 -25.38 -14.97
CA LEU A 136 22.88 -25.69 -15.92
C LEU A 136 24.07 -26.43 -15.29
N GLY A 137 24.35 -26.20 -14.01
CA GLY A 137 25.54 -26.76 -13.33
C GLY A 137 26.83 -26.43 -14.11
N ASP A 138 27.64 -27.45 -14.38
CA ASP A 138 28.91 -27.32 -15.11
C ASP A 138 28.77 -27.42 -16.65
N THR A 139 27.54 -27.34 -17.18
CA THR A 139 27.31 -27.45 -18.62
C THR A 139 27.94 -26.26 -19.36
N PRO A 140 28.68 -26.46 -20.48
CA PRO A 140 29.34 -25.38 -21.21
C PRO A 140 28.35 -24.62 -22.12
N ILE A 141 27.27 -24.16 -21.50
CA ILE A 141 26.22 -23.33 -22.09
C ILE A 141 26.15 -22.08 -21.23
N ASP A 142 26.16 -20.92 -21.89
CA ASP A 142 25.87 -19.64 -21.26
C ASP A 142 24.41 -19.29 -21.50
N MET A 143 23.69 -18.90 -20.45
CA MET A 143 22.28 -18.54 -20.53
C MET A 143 22.02 -17.29 -19.69
N ALA A 144 21.32 -16.34 -20.29
CA ALA A 144 20.82 -15.16 -19.62
C ALA A 144 19.31 -15.06 -19.89
N PHE A 145 18.59 -14.60 -18.88
CA PHE A 145 17.17 -14.34 -18.99
C PHE A 145 16.89 -13.08 -18.20
N GLU A 146 16.21 -12.15 -18.86
CA GLU A 146 15.80 -10.88 -18.31
C GLU A 146 14.29 -10.77 -18.54
N GLY A 147 13.60 -10.22 -17.56
CA GLY A 147 12.17 -10.00 -17.71
C GLY A 147 11.69 -9.05 -16.65
N GLY A 148 10.55 -8.44 -16.92
CA GLY A 148 10.04 -7.41 -16.03
C GLY A 148 8.84 -6.71 -16.62
N GLY A 149 8.42 -5.67 -15.93
CA GLY A 149 7.31 -4.85 -16.37
C GLY A 149 7.06 -3.69 -15.43
N GLU A 150 6.32 -2.74 -15.95
CA GLU A 150 5.94 -1.54 -15.24
C GLU A 150 4.41 -1.53 -15.10
N ALA A 151 3.88 -0.97 -14.02
CA ALA A 151 2.46 -0.76 -13.82
C ALA A 151 2.23 0.65 -13.31
N LEU A 152 1.32 1.39 -13.94
CA LEU A 152 1.03 2.78 -13.59
C LEU A 152 -0.46 3.05 -13.44
N SER A 153 -0.79 3.96 -12.54
CA SER A 153 -2.08 4.64 -12.47
C SER A 153 -1.81 6.14 -12.39
N ASP A 154 -2.21 6.87 -13.42
CA ASP A 154 -2.00 8.32 -13.57
C ASP A 154 -3.06 9.16 -12.84
N ASN A 155 -4.10 8.52 -12.32
CA ASN A 155 -5.19 9.16 -11.59
C ASN A 155 -5.55 8.33 -10.34
N PHE A 156 -4.55 8.11 -9.49
CA PHE A 156 -4.76 7.45 -8.22
C PHE A 156 -5.39 8.44 -7.23
N GLY A 157 -6.63 8.15 -6.82
CA GLY A 157 -7.38 8.97 -5.88
C GLY A 157 -7.73 8.21 -4.59
N ILE A 158 -7.57 8.88 -3.45
CA ILE A 158 -8.02 8.38 -2.14
C ILE A 158 -8.86 9.44 -1.42
N TYR A 159 -9.70 9.00 -0.48
CA TYR A 159 -10.42 9.89 0.41
C TYR A 159 -10.10 9.54 1.86
N LEU A 160 -9.27 10.35 2.52
CA LEU A 160 -8.91 10.16 3.92
C LEU A 160 -9.99 10.75 4.83
N ASN A 161 -10.49 9.96 5.77
CA ASN A 161 -11.49 10.39 6.73
C ASN A 161 -11.10 9.99 8.17
N ILE A 162 -11.67 10.69 9.16
CA ILE A 162 -11.54 10.34 10.58
C ILE A 162 -12.87 9.84 11.16
N THR A 163 -13.84 9.49 10.32
CA THR A 163 -15.24 9.29 10.75
C THR A 163 -15.47 7.97 11.49
N ASP A 164 -16.67 7.85 12.07
CA ASP A 164 -17.15 6.64 12.78
C ASP A 164 -17.37 5.43 11.85
N ASP A 165 -17.14 5.55 10.54
CA ASP A 165 -17.19 4.43 9.60
C ASP A 165 -16.17 3.33 9.92
N LYS A 166 -15.13 3.64 10.72
CA LYS A 166 -14.24 2.66 11.36
C LYS A 166 -14.97 1.58 12.18
N ALA A 167 -16.21 1.82 12.60
CA ALA A 167 -17.03 0.82 13.29
C ALA A 167 -17.67 -0.21 12.33
N TRP A 168 -17.74 0.10 11.03
CA TRP A 168 -18.48 -0.66 10.03
C TRP A 168 -17.61 -1.17 8.87
N MET A 169 -16.42 -0.58 8.69
CA MET A 169 -15.45 -0.97 7.69
C MET A 169 -14.14 -1.41 8.35
N ASP A 170 -13.51 -2.42 7.76
CA ASP A 170 -12.22 -2.92 8.20
C ASP A 170 -11.09 -2.06 7.62
N TYR A 171 -10.33 -1.39 8.48
CA TYR A 171 -9.12 -0.62 8.11
C TYR A 171 -7.84 -1.27 8.67
N THR A 172 -7.89 -2.57 8.93
CA THR A 172 -6.76 -3.31 9.46
C THR A 172 -5.63 -3.37 8.43
N ILE A 173 -4.45 -2.95 8.87
CA ILE A 173 -3.19 -3.21 8.17
C ILE A 173 -2.40 -4.18 9.04
N PRO A 174 -1.99 -5.36 8.53
CA PRO A 174 -1.15 -6.27 9.28
C PRO A 174 0.26 -5.69 9.50
N ASP A 175 0.89 -6.04 10.62
CA ASP A 175 2.32 -5.85 10.85
C ASP A 175 3.13 -7.02 10.27
N ALA A 176 4.44 -7.00 10.48
CA ALA A 176 5.36 -8.02 9.96
C ALA A 176 5.08 -9.44 10.53
N ASP A 177 4.44 -9.52 11.70
CA ASP A 177 4.07 -10.78 12.36
C ASP A 177 2.62 -11.20 11.99
N GLY A 178 1.94 -10.44 11.13
CA GLY A 178 0.56 -10.67 10.71
C GLY A 178 -0.48 -10.17 11.71
N ASN A 179 -0.09 -9.46 12.78
CA ASN A 179 -1.03 -8.91 13.75
C ASN A 179 -1.59 -7.56 13.25
N PRO A 180 -2.84 -7.21 13.61
CA PRO A 180 -3.39 -5.90 13.31
C PRO A 180 -2.54 -4.77 13.90
N ARG A 181 -2.12 -3.81 13.07
CA ARG A 181 -1.51 -2.58 13.57
C ARG A 181 -2.54 -1.78 14.39
N PRO A 182 -2.11 -1.11 15.47
CA PRO A 182 -2.99 -0.25 16.25
C PRO A 182 -3.65 0.83 15.37
N LEU A 183 -4.95 1.02 15.56
CA LEU A 183 -5.73 2.07 14.91
C LEU A 183 -6.50 2.85 15.99
N SER A 184 -6.22 4.15 16.09
CA SER A 184 -6.97 5.05 16.97
C SER A 184 -8.07 5.78 16.21
N GLN A 185 -9.05 6.33 16.95
CA GLN A 185 -10.22 6.98 16.37
C GLN A 185 -9.87 8.21 15.51
N ASP A 186 -8.84 8.95 15.93
CA ASP A 186 -8.33 10.18 15.34
C ASP A 186 -7.35 9.95 14.18
N MET A 187 -6.95 8.71 13.89
CA MET A 187 -6.15 8.40 12.71
C MET A 187 -6.99 8.56 11.43
N PRO A 188 -6.54 9.36 10.45
CA PRO A 188 -7.19 9.38 9.15
C PRO A 188 -6.98 8.06 8.42
N VAL A 189 -8.05 7.52 7.84
CA VAL A 189 -8.06 6.24 7.14
C VAL A 189 -8.69 6.37 5.76
N ALA A 190 -8.29 5.51 4.84
CA ALA A 190 -8.96 5.32 3.56
C ALA A 190 -8.97 3.84 3.19
N ARG A 191 -9.98 3.44 2.43
CA ARG A 191 -10.09 2.11 1.83
C ARG A 191 -10.75 2.25 0.47
N GLY A 192 -10.25 1.51 -0.51
CA GLY A 192 -10.80 1.54 -1.86
C GLY A 192 -10.05 0.62 -2.80
N SER A 193 -10.25 0.87 -4.08
CA SER A 193 -9.56 0.16 -5.16
C SER A 193 -9.26 1.14 -6.30
N PHE A 194 -8.23 0.84 -7.06
CA PHE A 194 -7.89 1.53 -8.30
C PHE A 194 -7.39 0.52 -9.32
N VAL A 195 -7.23 1.02 -10.54
CA VAL A 195 -6.74 0.25 -11.67
C VAL A 195 -5.34 0.76 -12.01
N ALA A 196 -4.38 -0.15 -12.07
CA ALA A 196 -3.07 0.08 -12.66
C ALA A 196 -3.02 -0.59 -14.04
N VAL A 197 -2.40 0.06 -15.02
CA VAL A 197 -2.17 -0.48 -16.36
C VAL A 197 -0.74 -0.92 -16.46
N ALA A 198 -0.53 -2.18 -16.81
CA ALA A 198 0.79 -2.71 -17.11
C ALA A 198 1.32 -2.10 -18.40
N LYS A 199 2.46 -1.43 -18.30
CA LYS A 199 3.25 -0.88 -19.39
C LYS A 199 4.57 -1.64 -19.49
N ASN A 200 5.15 -1.63 -20.69
CA ASN A 200 6.53 -2.08 -20.90
C ASN A 200 6.85 -3.47 -20.31
N VAL A 201 5.93 -4.43 -20.43
CA VAL A 201 6.21 -5.81 -19.99
C VAL A 201 7.10 -6.48 -21.04
N PHE A 202 8.18 -7.10 -20.58
CA PHE A 202 9.18 -7.70 -21.46
C PHE A 202 9.67 -9.05 -20.94
N LEU A 203 10.11 -9.86 -21.90
CA LEU A 203 10.79 -11.11 -21.67
C LEU A 203 11.90 -11.28 -22.70
N GLU A 204 13.14 -11.37 -22.25
CA GLU A 204 14.32 -11.60 -23.06
C GLU A 204 15.06 -12.86 -22.60
N ALA A 205 15.43 -13.72 -23.54
CA ALA A 205 16.18 -14.93 -23.25
C ALA A 205 17.28 -15.13 -24.28
N HIS A 206 18.50 -15.33 -23.78
CA HIS A 206 19.70 -15.56 -24.56
C HIS A 206 20.33 -16.87 -24.12
N ALA A 207 20.70 -17.72 -25.08
CA ALA A 207 21.48 -18.92 -24.81
C ALA A 207 22.55 -19.11 -25.88
N SER A 208 23.77 -19.47 -25.45
CA SER A 208 24.86 -19.79 -26.36
C SER A 208 25.64 -21.03 -25.93
N GLY A 209 25.94 -21.89 -26.90
CA GLY A 209 26.69 -23.13 -26.71
C GLY A 209 28.16 -23.00 -27.09
N ALA A 210 29.01 -23.85 -26.50
CA ALA A 210 30.44 -23.89 -26.83
C ALA A 210 30.76 -24.24 -28.31
N GLN A 211 29.81 -24.82 -29.05
CA GLN A 211 29.96 -25.09 -30.50
C GLN A 211 29.44 -23.94 -31.37
N GLY A 212 29.08 -22.81 -30.77
CA GLY A 212 28.65 -21.59 -31.46
C GLY A 212 27.15 -21.52 -31.75
N GLU A 213 26.34 -22.44 -31.21
CA GLU A 213 24.88 -22.30 -31.24
C GLU A 213 24.46 -21.04 -30.49
N LYS A 214 23.50 -20.31 -31.06
CA LYS A 214 22.90 -19.14 -30.42
C LYS A 214 21.39 -19.20 -30.56
N LEU A 215 20.70 -18.83 -29.49
CA LEU A 215 19.26 -18.62 -29.45
C LEU A 215 19.00 -17.30 -28.73
N ASP A 216 18.32 -16.40 -29.42
CA ASP A 216 17.84 -15.12 -28.87
C ASP A 216 16.32 -15.07 -29.00
N TYR A 217 15.63 -14.70 -27.93
CA TYR A 217 14.19 -14.47 -27.88
C TYR A 217 13.89 -13.16 -27.17
N SER A 218 12.94 -12.40 -27.72
CA SER A 218 12.43 -11.16 -27.13
C SER A 218 10.93 -11.08 -27.41
N ASP A 219 10.14 -10.72 -26.41
CA ASP A 219 8.71 -10.47 -26.55
C ASP A 219 8.27 -9.30 -25.66
N PHE A 220 7.34 -8.50 -26.16
CA PHE A 220 6.87 -7.26 -25.53
C PHE A 220 5.35 -7.08 -25.67
N PRO A 221 4.52 -7.85 -24.95
CA PRO A 221 3.08 -7.62 -24.91
C PRO A 221 2.71 -6.65 -23.78
N ALA A 222 1.98 -5.57 -24.05
CA ALA A 222 1.45 -4.71 -22.98
C ALA A 222 0.10 -4.07 -23.34
N ASP A 223 -0.85 -4.21 -22.42
CA ASP A 223 -2.04 -3.38 -22.13
C ASP A 223 -2.94 -4.16 -21.14
N GLN A 224 -2.33 -4.76 -20.12
CA GLN A 224 -3.06 -5.51 -19.11
C GLN A 224 -3.52 -4.57 -17.99
N VAL A 225 -4.75 -4.78 -17.55
CA VAL A 225 -5.36 -4.03 -16.45
C VAL A 225 -5.21 -4.85 -15.18
N ILE A 226 -4.72 -4.21 -14.12
CA ILE A 226 -4.49 -4.80 -12.80
C ILE A 226 -5.37 -4.06 -11.79
N ASP A 227 -6.28 -4.79 -11.15
CA ASP A 227 -7.09 -4.27 -10.04
C ASP A 227 -6.29 -4.34 -8.74
N ILE A 228 -6.16 -3.21 -8.06
CA ILE A 228 -5.44 -3.09 -6.79
C ILE A 228 -6.38 -2.52 -5.74
N ASN A 229 -6.55 -3.26 -4.65
CA ASN A 229 -7.23 -2.78 -3.45
C ASN A 229 -6.23 -2.11 -2.52
N TYR A 230 -6.69 -1.13 -1.74
CA TYR A 230 -5.86 -0.46 -0.75
C TYR A 230 -6.58 -0.24 0.58
N VAL A 231 -5.79 -0.23 1.64
CA VAL A 231 -6.11 0.34 2.95
C VAL A 231 -5.00 1.34 3.30
N VAL A 232 -5.35 2.51 3.79
CA VAL A 232 -4.42 3.57 4.19
C VAL A 232 -4.68 3.95 5.63
N ASN A 233 -3.62 3.98 6.43
CA ASN A 233 -3.65 4.54 7.79
C ASN A 233 -2.63 5.69 7.87
N MET A 234 -3.09 6.89 8.19
CA MET A 234 -2.24 8.04 8.50
C MET A 234 -2.22 8.27 10.00
N GLN A 235 -1.05 8.65 10.51
CA GLN A 235 -0.92 9.09 11.89
C GLN A 235 -1.86 10.27 12.21
N ALA A 236 -2.35 10.31 13.45
CA ALA A 236 -3.22 11.38 13.92
C ALA A 236 -2.51 12.75 13.93
N ASP A 237 -3.28 13.82 13.88
CA ASP A 237 -2.75 15.20 13.89
C ASP A 237 -1.88 15.47 15.14
N SER A 238 -2.22 14.87 16.27
CA SER A 238 -1.49 15.03 17.54
C SER A 238 -0.07 14.46 17.53
N THR A 239 0.28 13.65 16.53
CA THR A 239 1.62 13.08 16.38
C THR A 239 2.43 13.76 15.28
N GLU A 240 1.94 14.89 14.74
CA GLU A 240 2.67 15.68 13.76
C GLU A 240 3.97 16.25 14.35
N VAL A 241 5.07 16.07 13.62
CA VAL A 241 6.38 16.63 13.95
C VAL A 241 6.92 17.33 12.72
N ASP A 242 7.29 18.60 12.85
CA ASP A 242 7.81 19.45 11.76
C ASP A 242 6.89 19.48 10.51
N GLY A 243 5.57 19.45 10.73
CA GLY A 243 4.59 19.44 9.64
C GLY A 243 4.51 18.09 8.90
N ALA A 244 5.09 17.03 9.45
CA ALA A 244 5.12 15.70 8.84
C ALA A 244 4.44 14.64 9.71
N ARG A 245 3.82 13.66 9.05
CA ARG A 245 3.19 12.48 9.67
C ARG A 245 3.42 11.23 8.85
N LYS A 246 3.58 10.09 9.53
CA LYS A 246 3.71 8.80 8.85
C LYS A 246 2.37 8.38 8.22
N VAL A 247 2.46 7.83 7.01
CA VAL A 247 1.36 7.20 6.29
C VAL A 247 1.77 5.77 5.97
N ILE A 248 0.84 4.82 6.07
CA ILE A 248 1.06 3.43 5.70
C ILE A 248 -0.01 3.05 4.69
N PHE A 249 0.43 2.59 3.53
CA PHE A 249 -0.40 2.00 2.50
C PHE A 249 -0.26 0.48 2.55
N TYR A 250 -1.37 -0.21 2.53
CA TYR A 250 -1.44 -1.66 2.38
C TYR A 250 -2.19 -1.96 1.09
N PHE A 251 -1.50 -2.55 0.13
CA PHE A 251 -2.05 -2.89 -1.17
C PHE A 251 -2.32 -4.39 -1.25
N THR A 252 -3.35 -4.77 -2.00
CA THR A 252 -3.66 -6.18 -2.29
C THR A 252 -4.13 -6.31 -3.73
N ASP A 253 -3.47 -7.17 -4.50
CA ASP A 253 -3.85 -7.46 -5.89
C ASP A 253 -5.02 -8.45 -5.96
N SER A 254 -5.51 -8.71 -7.18
CA SER A 254 -6.59 -9.67 -7.44
C SER A 254 -6.23 -11.13 -7.16
N ASN A 255 -4.93 -11.45 -7.04
CA ASN A 255 -4.43 -12.78 -6.72
C ASN A 255 -4.24 -12.98 -5.20
N GLY A 256 -4.47 -11.94 -4.40
CA GLY A 256 -4.28 -11.96 -2.95
C GLY A 256 -2.84 -11.69 -2.51
N ASN A 257 -1.94 -11.32 -3.42
CA ASN A 257 -0.62 -10.81 -3.05
C ASN A 257 -0.80 -9.45 -2.38
N ALA A 258 -0.10 -9.23 -1.28
CA ALA A 258 -0.19 -7.99 -0.54
C ALA A 258 1.19 -7.46 -0.18
N PHE A 259 1.30 -6.13 -0.15
CA PHE A 259 2.53 -5.45 0.22
C PHE A 259 2.21 -4.14 0.93
N THR A 260 3.16 -3.69 1.75
CA THR A 260 3.05 -2.45 2.52
C THR A 260 4.04 -1.43 1.99
N VAL A 261 3.59 -0.20 1.80
CA VAL A 261 4.45 0.95 1.46
C VAL A 261 4.32 1.97 2.57
N GLU A 262 5.43 2.33 3.19
CA GLU A 262 5.46 3.41 4.18
C GLU A 262 5.78 4.73 3.48
N GLY A 263 5.04 5.77 3.85
CA GLY A 263 5.19 7.10 3.31
C GLY A 263 5.13 8.17 4.39
N THR A 264 5.26 9.42 3.94
CA THR A 264 5.16 10.61 4.78
C THR A 264 4.17 11.58 4.15
N MET A 265 3.23 12.05 4.95
CA MET A 265 2.43 13.22 4.64
C MET A 265 3.17 14.45 5.17
N THR A 266 3.40 15.43 4.31
CA THR A 266 4.02 16.72 4.64
C THR A 266 3.05 17.85 4.36
N ARG A 267 2.99 18.81 5.29
CA ARG A 267 2.23 20.04 5.18
C ARG A 267 3.08 21.15 4.60
N LEU A 268 2.64 21.71 3.47
CA LEU A 268 3.22 22.90 2.85
C LEU A 268 2.28 24.10 3.04
N PRO A 269 2.78 25.35 3.00
CA PRO A 269 1.94 26.53 2.90
C PRO A 269 0.93 26.40 1.75
N GLY A 270 -0.30 26.87 1.96
CA GLY A 270 -1.41 26.69 1.03
C GLY A 270 -2.26 27.94 0.84
N TYR A 271 -1.68 29.13 1.00
CA TYR A 271 -2.30 30.36 0.51
C TYR A 271 -2.40 30.31 -1.03
N PRO A 272 -3.28 31.12 -1.66
CA PRO A 272 -3.50 31.04 -3.10
C PRO A 272 -2.23 31.13 -3.97
N GLU A 273 -1.27 31.96 -3.56
CA GLU A 273 0.06 32.09 -4.17
C GLU A 273 0.90 30.82 -3.99
N ASP A 274 0.86 30.18 -2.82
CA ASP A 274 1.59 28.94 -2.55
C ASP A 274 1.04 27.79 -3.41
N VAL A 275 -0.29 27.74 -3.60
CA VAL A 275 -0.93 26.77 -4.49
C VAL A 275 -0.46 26.97 -5.94
N HIS A 276 -0.39 28.22 -6.38
CA HIS A 276 0.12 28.54 -7.72
C HIS A 276 1.59 28.14 -7.86
N ASP A 277 2.44 28.50 -6.90
CA ASP A 277 3.87 28.18 -6.91
C ASP A 277 4.11 26.66 -6.86
N TYR A 278 3.34 25.95 -6.03
CA TYR A 278 3.40 24.50 -5.92
C TYR A 278 3.05 23.79 -7.24
N LEU A 279 1.95 24.19 -7.89
CA LEU A 279 1.54 23.59 -9.17
C LEU A 279 2.54 23.89 -10.31
N ASN A 280 3.34 24.94 -10.19
CA ASN A 280 4.42 25.27 -11.12
C ASN A 280 5.81 24.81 -10.63
N SER A 281 5.87 24.15 -9.47
CA SER A 281 7.14 23.73 -8.88
C SER A 281 7.73 22.54 -9.63
N GLN A 282 9.07 22.48 -9.69
CA GLN A 282 9.78 21.35 -10.29
C GLN A 282 9.40 20.03 -9.60
N ALA A 283 9.22 20.02 -8.27
CA ALA A 283 8.85 18.83 -7.53
C ALA A 283 7.49 18.25 -7.96
N TYR A 284 6.48 19.11 -8.18
CA TYR A 284 5.18 18.67 -8.68
C TYR A 284 5.26 18.22 -10.15
N GLN A 285 6.01 18.95 -10.99
CA GLN A 285 6.17 18.62 -12.40
C GLN A 285 6.91 17.28 -12.59
N GLU A 286 8.00 17.06 -11.84
CA GLU A 286 8.70 15.78 -11.84
C GLU A 286 7.79 14.66 -11.35
N ALA A 287 7.09 14.85 -10.22
CA ALA A 287 6.15 13.85 -9.73
C ALA A 287 5.08 13.50 -10.79
N SER A 288 4.47 14.50 -11.42
CA SER A 288 3.39 14.28 -12.40
C SER A 288 3.84 13.77 -13.77
N THR A 289 5.14 13.78 -14.09
CA THR A 289 5.63 13.42 -15.43
C THR A 289 6.70 12.32 -15.46
N LYS A 290 7.38 12.04 -14.35
CA LYS A 290 8.54 11.11 -14.28
C LYS A 290 8.26 9.75 -14.91
N HIS A 291 7.08 9.19 -14.67
CA HIS A 291 6.66 7.88 -15.16
C HIS A 291 5.57 7.95 -16.24
N PHE A 292 5.26 9.18 -16.70
CA PHE A 292 4.17 9.47 -17.64
C PHE A 292 4.69 10.08 -18.96
N GLY A 293 6.02 10.14 -19.14
CA GLY A 293 6.67 10.67 -20.34
C GLY A 293 6.76 9.66 -21.48
N GLU A 294 6.01 9.97 -22.55
CA GLU A 294 6.03 9.49 -23.96
C GLU A 294 6.41 8.04 -24.30
#